data_AF-A0A088E574-F1
#
_entry.id   AF-A0A088E574-F1
#
_cell.length_a   1.000
_cell.length_b   1.000
_cell.length_c   1.000
_cell.angle_alpha   90.00
_cell.angle_beta   90.00
_cell.angle_gamma   90.00
#
_symmetry.space_group_name_H-M   'P 1'
#
loop_
_entity.id
_entity.type
_entity.pdbx_description
1 polymer ?
#
loop_
_entity_poly.entity_id
_entity_poly.type
_entity_poly.pdbx_seq_one_letter_code
_entity_poly.pdbx_strand_id
1 'polypeptide(L)'
;MNRVESYRDIENIRIIKLAGDGPRTKLDVSKIRSNSTFLTQFQKAYLSAISIPHDYSIIDNFPLSSSMDEESRLEREIYTNVRNDICYSILVTDSSDFDLNETLVYSTYLRKNNDPCVPFALVTNMIPSSRKQALEKRIIELMNRINTHIGILIPFIDDLFEYNGPINGMPRLSQLAELAKIVVNESESRENVILSF
;
A
#
# COMPACT_ATOMS: atom_id res chain seq x y z
N MET A 1 26.34 8.53 4.52
CA MET A 1 26.02 8.13 3.13
C MET A 1 24.86 9.00 2.70
N ASN A 2 25.11 10.10 1.97
CA ASN A 2 24.06 11.00 1.50
C ASN A 2 23.50 10.42 0.21
N ARG A 3 22.33 9.79 0.26
CA ARG A 3 21.39 9.71 -0.88
C ARG A 3 20.13 8.97 -0.44
N VAL A 4 19.00 9.67 -0.44
CA VAL A 4 17.79 9.13 -1.07
C VAL A 4 18.24 8.59 -2.43
N GLU A 5 18.10 7.29 -2.68
CA GLU A 5 18.74 6.64 -3.84
C GLU A 5 18.31 7.28 -5.17
N SER A 6 17.07 7.78 -5.22
CA SER A 6 16.57 8.69 -6.24
C SER A 6 15.26 9.32 -5.77
N TYR A 7 14.97 10.54 -6.22
CA TYR A 7 13.61 11.04 -6.30
C TYR A 7 13.31 11.37 -7.75
N ARG A 8 12.08 11.09 -8.18
CA ARG A 8 11.59 11.44 -9.50
C ARG A 8 10.26 12.14 -9.33
N ASP A 9 10.20 13.38 -9.81
CA ASP A 9 8.96 14.10 -9.97
C ASP A 9 8.37 13.70 -11.32
N ILE A 10 7.14 13.19 -11.30
CA ILE A 10 6.35 12.93 -12.49
C ILE A 10 5.05 13.69 -12.31
N GLU A 11 4.97 14.87 -12.93
CA GLU A 11 3.86 15.81 -12.76
C GLU A 11 3.64 16.15 -11.28
N ASN A 12 2.52 15.70 -10.71
CA ASN A 12 2.13 15.92 -9.31
C ASN A 12 2.50 14.75 -8.38
N ILE A 13 3.26 13.76 -8.87
CA ILE A 13 3.69 12.59 -8.10
C ILE A 13 5.19 12.70 -7.82
N ARG A 14 5.55 12.58 -6.55
CA ARG A 14 6.94 12.45 -6.11
C ARG A 14 7.17 11.04 -5.58
N ILE A 15 8.08 10.32 -6.21
CA ILE A 15 8.50 8.99 -5.77
C ILE A 15 9.78 9.13 -4.94
N ILE A 16 9.80 8.55 -3.75
CA ILE A 16 10.94 8.59 -2.83
C ILE A 16 11.39 7.16 -2.57
N LYS A 17 12.66 6.86 -2.83
CA LYS A 17 13.30 5.58 -2.47
C LYS A 17 14.35 5.80 -1.39
N LEU A 18 14.08 5.31 -0.18
CA LEU A 18 14.85 5.61 1.03
C LEU A 18 15.88 4.53 1.37
N ALA A 19 15.61 3.29 1.00
CA ALA A 19 16.52 2.16 1.18
C ALA A 19 16.63 1.35 -0.12
N GLY A 20 17.75 0.65 -0.29
CA GLY A 20 17.91 -0.30 -1.37
C GLY A 20 17.04 -1.53 -1.14
N ASP A 21 16.52 -2.11 -2.22
CA ASP A 21 15.72 -3.33 -2.13
C ASP A 21 16.61 -4.56 -1.89
N GLY A 22 16.08 -5.56 -1.17
CA GLY A 22 16.58 -6.92 -1.21
C GLY A 22 17.29 -7.43 0.05
N PRO A 23 18.22 -8.40 -0.06
CA PRO A 23 18.66 -9.24 1.05
C PRO A 23 19.40 -8.47 2.17
N ARG A 24 19.76 -7.21 1.94
CA ARG A 24 20.48 -6.37 2.89
C ARG A 24 19.59 -5.48 3.76
N THR A 25 18.32 -5.29 3.42
CA THR A 25 17.42 -4.33 4.10
C THR A 25 17.43 -4.52 5.62
N LYS A 26 17.26 -5.76 6.10
CA LYS A 26 17.29 -6.08 7.55
C LYS A 26 18.62 -5.73 8.21
N LEU A 27 19.74 -6.02 7.54
CA LEU A 27 21.08 -5.72 8.07
C LEU A 27 21.33 -4.22 8.13
N ASP A 28 20.90 -3.48 7.11
CA ASP A 28 21.11 -2.05 7.01
C ASP A 28 20.19 -1.29 7.99
N VAL A 29 18.93 -1.69 8.17
CA VAL A 29 18.04 -1.16 9.22
C VAL A 29 18.64 -1.38 10.61
N SER A 30 19.15 -2.59 10.90
CA SER A 30 19.82 -2.89 12.18
C SER A 30 21.04 -2.00 12.43
N LYS A 31 21.87 -1.76 11.40
CA LYS A 31 23.01 -0.82 11.47
C LYS A 31 22.57 0.62 11.69
N ILE A 32 21.50 1.06 11.05
CA ILE A 32 20.95 2.41 11.25
C ILE A 32 20.51 2.60 12.70
N ARG A 33 19.76 1.65 13.27
CA ARG A 33 19.26 1.76 14.65
C ARG A 33 20.36 1.68 15.71
N SER A 34 21.39 0.88 15.46
CA SER A 34 22.51 0.69 16.41
C SER A 34 23.55 1.81 16.36
N ASN A 35 23.49 2.72 15.38
CA ASN A 35 24.46 3.80 15.21
C ASN A 35 23.77 5.17 15.14
N SER A 36 23.95 6.00 16.18
CA SER A 36 23.33 7.33 16.29
C SER A 36 23.65 8.28 15.13
N THR A 37 24.82 8.14 14.52
CA THR A 37 25.20 8.95 13.35
C THR A 37 24.39 8.54 12.12
N PHE A 38 24.21 7.23 11.90
CA PHE A 38 23.38 6.74 10.79
C PHE A 38 21.90 7.01 11.03
N LEU A 39 21.40 6.85 12.25
CA LEU A 39 20.03 7.20 12.60
C LEU A 39 19.74 8.67 12.31
N THR A 40 20.61 9.58 12.76
CA THR A 40 20.47 11.03 12.49
C THR A 40 20.48 11.32 10.99
N GLN A 41 21.37 10.67 10.22
CA GLN A 41 21.43 10.85 8.76
C GLN A 41 20.15 10.36 8.08
N PHE A 42 19.65 9.18 8.47
CA PHE A 42 18.41 8.61 7.97
C PHE A 42 17.22 9.51 8.27
N GLN A 43 17.06 9.92 9.54
CA GLN A 43 16.01 10.85 9.97
C GLN A 43 16.03 12.13 9.17
N LYS A 44 17.21 12.75 8.98
CA LYS A 44 17.33 13.97 8.20
C LYS A 44 16.91 13.77 6.74
N ALA A 45 17.31 12.67 6.11
CA ALA A 45 16.95 12.34 4.73
C ALA A 45 15.44 12.09 4.60
N TYR A 46 14.87 11.23 5.45
CA TYR A 46 13.44 10.92 5.47
C TYR A 46 12.59 12.17 5.69
N LEU A 47 12.90 12.94 6.75
CA LEU A 47 12.21 14.19 7.07
C LEU A 47 12.25 15.18 5.91
N SER A 48 13.39 15.32 5.24
CA SER A 48 13.51 16.23 4.11
C SER A 48 12.56 15.87 2.96
N ALA A 49 12.24 14.57 2.80
CA ALA A 49 11.36 14.08 1.76
C ALA A 49 9.88 14.26 2.13
N ILE A 50 9.51 13.91 3.37
CA ILE A 50 8.11 13.97 3.83
C ILE A 50 7.65 15.38 4.27
N SER A 51 8.58 16.32 4.53
CA SER A 51 8.23 17.71 4.91
C SER A 51 7.72 18.55 3.74
N ILE A 52 7.81 18.04 2.52
CA ILE A 52 7.32 18.74 1.33
C ILE A 52 5.78 18.71 1.37
N PRO A 53 5.09 19.83 1.16
CA PRO A 53 3.63 19.85 1.11
C PRO A 53 3.06 18.86 0.08
N HIS A 54 2.10 18.05 0.51
CA HIS A 54 1.38 17.07 -0.30
C HIS A 54 0.05 16.74 0.37
N ASP A 55 -0.94 16.34 -0.44
CA ASP A 55 -2.28 15.97 0.02
C ASP A 55 -2.31 14.52 0.54
N TYR A 56 -1.55 13.61 -0.10
CA TYR A 56 -1.53 12.18 0.21
C TYR A 56 -0.12 11.61 0.18
N SER A 57 0.13 10.63 1.04
CA SER A 57 1.33 9.78 1.04
C SER A 57 0.91 8.33 0.80
N ILE A 58 1.57 7.65 -0.15
CA ILE A 58 1.34 6.23 -0.45
C ILE A 58 2.60 5.47 -0.06
N ILE A 59 2.45 4.45 0.79
CA ILE A 59 3.55 3.58 1.22
C ILE A 59 3.40 2.24 0.50
N ASP A 60 4.34 1.94 -0.39
CA ASP A 60 4.42 0.64 -1.06
C ASP A 60 5.19 -0.35 -0.19
N ASN A 61 4.44 -1.21 0.47
CA ASN A 61 4.94 -2.10 1.51
C ASN A 61 5.36 -3.47 0.94
N PHE A 62 6.36 -4.10 1.55
CA PHE A 62 6.66 -5.50 1.25
C PHE A 62 5.45 -6.40 1.56
N PRO A 63 5.31 -7.53 0.83
CA PRO A 63 4.26 -8.50 1.12
C PRO A 63 4.29 -8.93 2.59
N LEU A 64 3.11 -8.93 3.22
CA LEU A 64 2.90 -9.33 4.62
C LEU A 64 3.64 -8.48 5.67
N SER A 65 4.11 -7.27 5.34
CA SER A 65 4.79 -6.39 6.30
C SER A 65 3.81 -5.71 7.26
N SER A 66 4.14 -5.70 8.54
CA SER A 66 3.34 -5.08 9.58
C SER A 66 4.04 -3.89 10.24
N SER A 67 3.30 -3.12 11.04
CA SER A 67 3.93 -2.08 11.87
C SER A 67 4.90 -2.61 12.93
N MET A 68 4.97 -3.93 13.13
CA MET A 68 5.91 -4.56 14.06
C MET A 68 7.27 -4.84 13.42
N ASP A 69 7.36 -4.82 12.09
CA ASP A 69 8.61 -4.99 11.38
C ASP A 69 9.53 -3.77 11.59
N GLU A 70 10.82 -4.01 11.81
CA GLU A 70 11.78 -2.96 12.18
C GLU A 70 11.89 -1.84 11.15
N GLU A 71 11.76 -2.19 9.87
CA GLU A 71 11.77 -1.24 8.75
C GLU A 71 10.56 -0.30 8.80
N SER A 72 9.36 -0.89 8.78
CA SER A 72 8.09 -0.17 8.91
C SER A 72 8.04 0.68 10.17
N ARG A 73 8.55 0.15 11.29
CA ARG A 73 8.58 0.87 12.56
C ARG A 73 9.51 2.08 12.51
N LEU A 74 10.72 1.93 11.96
CA LEU A 74 11.69 3.02 11.85
C LEU A 74 11.14 4.18 11.03
N GLU A 75 10.54 3.90 9.87
CA GLU A 75 9.94 4.94 9.02
C GLU A 75 8.75 5.60 9.71
N ARG A 76 7.86 4.79 10.26
CA ARG A 76 6.64 5.27 10.91
C ARG A 76 6.93 6.15 12.11
N GLU A 77 7.87 5.76 12.98
CA GLU A 77 8.28 6.58 14.14
C GLU A 77 8.65 8.00 13.69
N ILE A 78 9.37 8.14 12.57
CA ILE A 78 9.77 9.44 12.03
C ILE A 78 8.58 10.16 11.41
N TYR A 79 7.75 9.46 10.62
CA TYR A 79 6.56 10.03 10.00
C TYR A 79 5.59 10.61 11.04
N THR A 80 5.25 9.82 12.07
CA THR A 80 4.28 10.21 13.09
C THR A 80 4.75 11.36 13.98
N ASN A 81 6.06 11.61 14.05
CA ASN A 81 6.61 12.75 14.79
C ASN A 81 6.34 14.10 14.10
N VAL A 82 6.03 14.09 12.79
CA VAL A 82 5.80 15.33 12.03
C VAL A 82 4.41 15.41 11.41
N ARG A 83 3.75 14.27 11.18
CA ARG A 83 2.40 14.20 10.62
C ARG A 83 1.56 13.22 11.41
N ASN A 84 0.35 13.63 11.78
CA ASN A 84 -0.62 12.79 12.49
C ASN A 84 -1.87 12.59 11.63
N ASP A 85 -1.64 12.14 10.41
CA ASP A 85 -2.69 11.86 9.44
C ASP A 85 -3.39 10.53 9.74
N ILE A 86 -4.63 10.37 9.29
CA ILE A 86 -5.32 9.08 9.34
C ILE A 86 -4.60 8.11 8.38
N CYS A 87 -4.24 6.93 8.88
CA CYS A 87 -3.69 5.88 8.03
C CYS A 87 -4.80 4.93 7.57
N TYR A 88 -4.83 4.65 6.27
CA TYR A 88 -5.69 3.66 5.64
C TYR A 88 -4.84 2.53 5.03
N SER A 89 -5.30 1.30 5.12
CA SER A 89 -4.68 0.14 4.46
C SER A 89 -5.51 -0.35 3.29
N ILE A 90 -4.84 -0.56 2.15
CA ILE A 90 -5.40 -1.21 0.97
C ILE A 90 -4.74 -2.59 0.88
N LEU A 91 -5.53 -3.65 1.02
CA LEU A 91 -5.03 -5.02 0.91
C LEU A 91 -5.12 -5.46 -0.54
N VAL A 92 -4.01 -5.90 -1.13
CA VAL A 92 -3.96 -6.42 -2.49
C VAL A 92 -3.75 -7.93 -2.44
N THR A 93 -4.54 -8.68 -3.20
CA THR A 93 -4.52 -10.13 -3.24
C THR A 93 -4.83 -10.66 -4.64
N ASP A 94 -4.44 -11.88 -4.93
CA ASP A 94 -4.80 -12.56 -6.16
C ASP A 94 -6.15 -13.27 -6.04
N SER A 95 -6.70 -13.68 -7.18
CA SER A 95 -8.00 -14.32 -7.25
C SER A 95 -8.05 -15.77 -6.73
N SER A 96 -6.91 -16.36 -6.35
CA SER A 96 -6.86 -17.76 -5.91
C SER A 96 -7.47 -17.93 -4.51
N ASP A 97 -8.13 -19.06 -4.26
CA ASP A 97 -8.76 -19.30 -2.95
C ASP A 97 -7.71 -19.37 -1.82
N PHE A 98 -6.49 -19.80 -2.16
CA PHE A 98 -5.35 -19.79 -1.24
C PHE A 98 -5.01 -18.36 -0.82
N ASP A 99 -4.78 -17.45 -1.78
CA ASP A 99 -4.37 -16.07 -1.50
C ASP A 99 -5.46 -15.28 -0.78
N LEU A 100 -6.74 -15.51 -1.15
CA LEU A 100 -7.88 -14.92 -0.45
C LEU A 100 -7.93 -15.34 1.02
N ASN A 101 -7.62 -16.59 1.33
CA ASN A 101 -7.58 -17.08 2.71
C ASN A 101 -6.37 -16.53 3.46
N GLU A 102 -5.19 -16.50 2.84
CA GLU A 102 -3.97 -15.91 3.44
C GLU A 102 -4.17 -14.42 3.73
N THR A 103 -4.83 -13.68 2.84
CA THR A 103 -5.15 -12.26 3.04
C THR A 103 -6.02 -12.04 4.28
N LEU A 104 -6.94 -12.96 4.57
CA LEU A 104 -7.73 -12.91 5.80
C LEU A 104 -6.90 -13.22 7.05
N VAL A 105 -6.03 -14.23 6.97
CA VAL A 105 -5.13 -14.58 8.07
C VAL A 105 -4.26 -13.37 8.39
N TYR A 106 -3.70 -12.75 7.37
CA TYR A 106 -2.88 -11.56 7.46
C TYR A 106 -3.64 -10.35 8.04
N SER A 107 -4.84 -10.04 7.54
CA SER A 107 -5.64 -8.93 8.10
C SER A 107 -6.01 -9.16 9.57
N THR A 108 -6.24 -10.43 9.95
CA THR A 108 -6.47 -10.81 11.34
C THR A 108 -5.22 -10.64 12.18
N TYR A 109 -4.04 -10.96 11.63
CA TYR A 109 -2.76 -10.71 12.27
C TYR A 109 -2.52 -9.22 12.49
N LEU A 110 -2.74 -8.36 11.48
CA LEU A 110 -2.60 -6.90 11.61
C LEU A 110 -3.47 -6.34 12.74
N ARG A 111 -4.76 -6.72 12.78
CA ARG A 111 -5.69 -6.30 13.84
C ARG A 111 -5.24 -6.77 15.23
N LYS A 112 -4.80 -8.02 15.36
CA LYS A 112 -4.33 -8.57 16.65
C LYS A 112 -3.09 -7.84 17.18
N ASN A 113 -2.26 -7.31 16.29
CA ASN A 113 -1.06 -6.56 16.63
C ASN A 113 -1.30 -5.04 16.69
N ASN A 114 -2.56 -4.59 16.66
CA ASN A 114 -2.95 -3.19 16.70
C ASN A 114 -2.23 -2.35 15.61
N ASP A 115 -2.19 -2.89 14.38
CA ASP A 115 -1.73 -2.10 13.24
C ASP A 115 -2.57 -0.80 13.15
N PRO A 116 -1.92 0.36 12.94
CA PRO A 116 -2.59 1.67 13.02
C PRO A 116 -3.51 1.96 11.85
N CYS A 117 -3.33 1.28 10.73
CA CYS A 117 -3.97 1.64 9.49
C CYS A 117 -5.34 0.97 9.42
N VAL A 118 -6.38 1.78 9.28
CA VAL A 118 -7.75 1.29 9.19
C VAL A 118 -7.93 0.55 7.86
N PRO A 119 -8.42 -0.72 7.85
CA PRO A 119 -8.73 -1.43 6.62
C PRO A 119 -9.72 -0.64 5.76
N PHE A 120 -9.27 -0.18 4.61
CA PHE A 120 -10.03 0.73 3.75
C PHE A 120 -10.60 0.04 2.53
N ALA A 121 -9.77 -0.71 1.80
CA ALA A 121 -10.19 -1.43 0.60
C ALA A 121 -9.50 -2.79 0.47
N LEU A 122 -10.18 -3.71 -0.21
CA LEU A 122 -9.63 -4.99 -0.68
C LEU A 122 -9.60 -4.98 -2.21
N VAL A 123 -8.41 -5.13 -2.79
CA VAL A 123 -8.16 -5.27 -4.22
C VAL A 123 -7.87 -6.72 -4.53
N THR A 124 -8.69 -7.35 -5.35
CA THR A 124 -8.43 -8.66 -5.96
C THR A 124 -7.94 -8.44 -7.38
N ASN A 125 -6.66 -8.70 -7.60
CA ASN A 125 -5.95 -8.44 -8.84
C ASN A 125 -5.86 -9.68 -9.73
N MET A 126 -5.54 -9.46 -11.01
CA MET A 126 -5.29 -10.50 -12.02
C MET A 126 -6.41 -11.54 -12.12
N ILE A 127 -7.67 -11.11 -12.06
CA ILE A 127 -8.81 -12.01 -12.11
C ILE A 127 -8.94 -12.60 -13.53
N PRO A 128 -8.93 -13.94 -13.69
CA PRO A 128 -9.26 -14.56 -14.96
C PRO A 128 -10.73 -14.28 -15.32
N SER A 129 -10.99 -14.00 -16.59
CA SER A 129 -12.34 -13.69 -17.10
C SER A 129 -13.39 -14.74 -16.72
N SER A 130 -12.99 -16.02 -16.63
CA SER A 130 -13.86 -17.14 -16.26
C SER A 130 -14.33 -17.14 -14.80
N ARG A 131 -13.69 -16.37 -13.90
CA ARG A 131 -13.98 -16.42 -12.44
C ARG A 131 -14.73 -15.22 -11.90
N LYS A 132 -15.03 -14.19 -12.72
CA LYS A 132 -15.60 -12.92 -12.25
C LYS A 132 -16.83 -13.10 -11.34
N GLN A 133 -17.90 -13.71 -11.85
CA GLN A 133 -19.16 -13.87 -11.09
C GLN A 133 -19.00 -14.76 -9.86
N ALA A 134 -18.14 -15.78 -9.93
CA ALA A 134 -17.90 -16.69 -8.81
C ALA A 134 -17.15 -15.97 -7.66
N LEU A 135 -16.33 -14.97 -7.97
CA LEU A 135 -15.53 -14.24 -6.99
C LEU A 135 -16.32 -13.16 -6.27
N GLU A 136 -17.27 -12.47 -6.92
CA GLU A 136 -18.01 -11.35 -6.31
C GLU A 136 -18.60 -11.72 -4.94
N LYS A 137 -19.33 -12.84 -4.83
CA LYS A 137 -19.89 -13.30 -3.56
C LYS A 137 -18.80 -13.57 -2.52
N ARG A 138 -17.71 -14.22 -2.92
CA ARG A 138 -16.60 -14.56 -2.03
C ARG A 138 -15.88 -13.31 -1.51
N ILE A 139 -15.73 -12.30 -2.37
CA ILE A 139 -15.12 -11.03 -2.01
C ILE A 139 -16.01 -10.24 -1.03
N ILE A 140 -17.33 -10.23 -1.21
CA ILE A 140 -18.24 -9.62 -0.20
C ILE A 140 -18.06 -10.27 1.17
N GLU A 141 -18.02 -11.61 1.23
CA GLU A 141 -17.79 -12.34 2.48
C GLU A 141 -16.43 -11.97 3.09
N LEU A 142 -15.39 -11.87 2.27
CA LEU A 142 -14.04 -11.53 2.72
C LEU A 142 -13.96 -10.08 3.23
N MET A 143 -14.55 -9.12 2.52
CA MET A 143 -14.63 -7.70 2.91
C MET A 143 -15.25 -7.56 4.29
N ASN A 144 -16.39 -8.23 4.54
CA ASN A 144 -17.06 -8.23 5.84
C ASN A 144 -16.16 -8.77 6.95
N ARG A 145 -15.38 -9.83 6.68
CA ARG A 145 -14.45 -10.43 7.66
C ARG A 145 -13.19 -9.59 7.89
N ILE A 146 -12.76 -8.84 6.89
CA ILE A 146 -11.64 -7.88 6.96
C ILE A 146 -12.09 -6.57 7.63
N ASN A 147 -13.40 -6.29 7.64
CA ASN A 147 -13.99 -5.03 8.08
C ASN A 147 -13.63 -3.86 7.15
N THR A 148 -13.78 -4.07 5.85
CA THR A 148 -13.69 -3.05 4.79
C THR A 148 -15.00 -3.00 4.01
N HIS A 149 -15.34 -1.83 3.46
CA HIS A 149 -16.55 -1.60 2.67
C HIS A 149 -16.27 -1.43 1.17
N ILE A 150 -15.01 -1.47 0.73
CA ILE A 150 -14.65 -1.26 -0.68
C ILE A 150 -13.95 -2.50 -1.21
N GLY A 151 -14.58 -3.18 -2.16
CA GLY A 151 -14.02 -4.29 -2.91
C GLY A 151 -13.69 -3.86 -4.33
N ILE A 152 -12.53 -4.25 -4.83
CA ILE A 152 -12.07 -3.88 -6.17
C ILE A 152 -11.67 -5.14 -6.90
N LEU A 153 -12.28 -5.38 -8.05
CA LEU A 153 -11.99 -6.51 -8.91
C LEU A 153 -11.25 -5.99 -10.14
N ILE A 154 -9.99 -6.39 -10.30
CA ILE A 154 -9.16 -6.02 -11.45
C ILE A 154 -8.95 -7.28 -12.31
N PRO A 155 -9.37 -7.26 -13.59
CA PRO A 155 -9.14 -8.39 -14.47
C PRO A 155 -7.66 -8.50 -14.80
N PHE A 156 -7.24 -9.67 -15.28
CA PHE A 156 -5.99 -9.75 -16.02
C PHE A 156 -6.11 -8.93 -17.31
N ILE A 157 -5.17 -7.99 -17.51
CA ILE A 157 -5.11 -7.07 -18.66
C ILE A 157 -3.72 -7.19 -19.27
N ASP A 158 -3.63 -7.80 -20.46
CA ASP A 158 -2.36 -8.04 -21.17
C ASP A 158 -1.56 -6.74 -21.34
N ASP A 159 -2.21 -5.67 -21.80
CA ASP A 159 -1.59 -4.36 -22.03
C ASP A 159 -0.95 -3.76 -20.76
N LEU A 160 -1.50 -4.06 -19.58
CA LEU A 160 -0.95 -3.60 -18.31
C LEU A 160 0.20 -4.51 -17.85
N PHE A 161 0.07 -5.82 -18.08
CA PHE A 161 1.09 -6.81 -17.72
C PHE A 161 2.39 -6.63 -18.52
N GLU A 162 2.29 -6.29 -19.80
CA GLU A 162 3.45 -6.06 -20.68
C GLU A 162 3.97 -4.61 -20.64
N TYR A 163 3.34 -3.74 -19.86
CA TYR A 163 3.64 -2.32 -19.85
C TYR A 163 5.02 -2.01 -19.25
N ASN A 164 5.89 -1.40 -20.06
CA ASN A 164 7.24 -0.97 -19.65
C ASN A 164 7.51 0.53 -19.93
N GLY A 165 6.45 1.31 -20.20
CA GLY A 165 6.55 2.72 -20.55
C GLY A 165 6.52 3.69 -19.35
N PRO A 166 6.47 5.01 -19.60
CA PRO A 166 6.34 6.02 -18.55
C PRO A 166 4.92 6.02 -17.93
N ILE A 167 4.78 6.36 -16.64
CA ILE A 167 3.48 6.34 -15.94
C ILE A 167 2.32 7.04 -16.67
N ASN A 168 2.60 8.08 -17.47
CA ASN A 168 1.60 8.82 -18.24
C ASN A 168 0.97 7.98 -19.37
N GLY A 169 1.67 6.97 -19.88
CA GLY A 169 1.15 6.04 -20.88
C GLY A 169 0.58 4.75 -20.29
N MET A 170 0.56 4.60 -18.97
CA MET A 170 0.05 3.40 -18.31
C MET A 170 -1.47 3.31 -18.52
N PRO A 171 -2.03 2.14 -18.90
CA PRO A 171 -3.47 1.94 -19.01
C PRO A 171 -4.20 2.37 -17.74
N ARG A 172 -5.23 3.21 -17.90
CA ARG A 172 -6.02 3.73 -16.79
C ARG A 172 -7.21 2.80 -16.53
N LEU A 173 -7.29 2.27 -15.32
CA LEU A 173 -8.38 1.41 -14.88
C LEU A 173 -9.50 2.24 -14.26
N SER A 174 -10.74 2.06 -14.72
CA SER A 174 -11.90 2.80 -14.21
C SER A 174 -12.13 2.56 -12.73
N GLN A 175 -11.91 1.34 -12.26
CA GLN A 175 -12.08 0.94 -10.86
C GLN A 175 -11.09 1.68 -9.94
N LEU A 176 -9.85 1.88 -10.39
CA LEU A 176 -8.86 2.64 -9.64
C LEU A 176 -9.16 4.14 -9.65
N ALA A 177 -9.72 4.66 -10.74
CA ALA A 177 -10.18 6.05 -10.81
C ALA A 177 -11.37 6.30 -9.86
N GLU A 178 -12.27 5.33 -9.72
CA GLU A 178 -13.38 5.37 -8.77
C GLU A 178 -12.88 5.26 -7.33
N LEU A 179 -11.94 4.36 -7.03
CA LEU A 179 -11.29 4.30 -5.72
C LEU A 179 -10.66 5.65 -5.35
N ALA A 180 -9.90 6.25 -6.27
CA ALA A 180 -9.26 7.55 -6.03
C ALA A 180 -10.29 8.64 -5.71
N LYS A 181 -11.44 8.66 -6.37
CA LYS A 181 -12.54 9.60 -6.04
C LYS A 181 -13.10 9.34 -4.64
N ILE A 182 -13.25 8.09 -4.22
CA ILE A 182 -13.74 7.76 -2.88
C ILE A 182 -12.74 8.22 -1.81
N VAL A 183 -11.44 8.01 -2.04
CA VAL A 183 -10.35 8.49 -1.17
C VAL A 183 -10.39 10.02 -1.04
N VAL A 184 -10.54 10.73 -2.16
CA VAL A 184 -10.54 12.20 -2.17
C VAL A 184 -11.79 12.80 -1.53
N ASN A 185 -12.95 12.17 -1.71
CA ASN A 185 -14.22 12.70 -1.19
C ASN A 185 -14.51 12.29 0.26
N GLU A 186 -13.60 11.58 0.92
CA GLU A 186 -13.72 11.10 2.32
C GLU A 186 -15.10 10.48 2.64
N SER A 187 -15.73 9.83 1.66
CA SER A 187 -17.04 9.23 1.92
C SER A 187 -16.82 7.93 2.69
N GLU A 188 -17.08 7.95 4.00
CA GLU A 188 -17.39 6.75 4.78
C GLU A 188 -18.68 6.11 4.22
N SER A 189 -18.60 5.50 3.04
CA SER A 189 -19.68 4.62 2.59
C SER A 189 -19.74 3.47 3.58
N ARG A 190 -20.80 3.45 4.38
CA ARG A 190 -21.12 2.33 5.27
C ARG A 190 -21.77 1.16 4.54
N GLU A 191 -22.08 1.34 3.26
CA GLU A 191 -22.54 0.29 2.38
C GLU A 191 -21.35 -0.32 1.63
N ASN A 192 -21.36 -1.65 1.50
CA ASN A 192 -20.36 -2.37 0.73
C ASN A 192 -20.48 -1.98 -0.75
N VAL A 193 -19.41 -1.44 -1.31
CA VAL A 193 -19.29 -1.09 -2.72
C VAL A 193 -18.30 -2.04 -3.39
N ILE A 194 -18.69 -2.61 -4.54
CA ILE A 194 -17.79 -3.39 -5.40
C ILE A 194 -17.57 -2.62 -6.70
N LEU A 195 -16.31 -2.29 -6.96
CA LEU A 195 -15.84 -1.70 -8.21
C LEU A 195 -15.32 -2.84 -9.08
N SER A 196 -16.02 -3.13 -10.18
CA SER A 196 -15.78 -4.31 -11.04
C SER A 196 -15.63 -3.90 -12.51
N PHE A 197 -15.05 -4.78 -13.33
CA PHE A 197 -14.82 -4.58 -14.77
C PHE A 197 -15.93 -5.14 -15.66
#